data_AF-G0QUB6-F1
#
_entry.id   AF-G0QUB6-F1
#
_cell.length_a   1.000
_cell.length_b   1.000
_cell.length_c   1.000
_cell.angle_alpha   90.00
_cell.angle_beta   90.00
_cell.angle_gamma   90.00
#
_symmetry.space_group_name_H-M   'P 1'
#
loop_
_entity.id
_entity.type
_entity.pdbx_description
1 polymer ?
#
loop_
_entity_poly.entity_id
_entity_poly.type
_entity_poly.pdbx_seq_one_letter_code
_entity_poly.pdbx_strand_id
1 'polypeptide(L)'
;MKLPFLAQNKIFFFLFDEQINIKLINSLFYYKFSEVLEFEMVNLDNKFIKNTMSFLSFKDSYVSYKTQKFNNIKGIRMDRIINAELLPNIKSNIIYLFYYIFYFLFLDQSIQLQFTYKFSSNFNTRKKDQIYSCKYQFDAIETNKNRIIWAFKEECKVFNIISEKFYILKQIKKKHNYDQQKQTFVQAITPIKVGDNIQIAINYYNLGGMIDLDSITWKEPIFQHIPKIPIDIDSSLIHLYDENRICEIEQIYSGWILYNYFHNNQKCRLDFFEPQLTLKETRCAGVDVITSKLIFQAKNPGVVSKSYENFGINIKVLDNKQEAICQARKLGLFQDLQNEIQLRIGDYFIFYISKGE
;
A
#
# COMPACT_ATOMS: atom_id res chain seq x y z
N MET A 1 22.79 -32.18 -9.89
CA MET A 1 22.14 -33.06 -8.90
C MET A 1 21.05 -33.85 -9.63
N LYS A 2 21.07 -35.20 -9.61
CA LYS A 2 20.12 -36.05 -10.34
C LYS A 2 18.96 -36.52 -9.43
N LEU A 3 18.40 -35.63 -8.62
CA LEU A 3 17.23 -35.98 -7.80
C LEU A 3 15.94 -35.76 -8.61
N PRO A 4 14.90 -36.58 -8.42
CA PRO A 4 13.58 -36.28 -8.96
C PRO A 4 13.07 -34.91 -8.48
N PHE A 5 12.32 -34.19 -9.31
CA PHE A 5 11.81 -32.85 -8.99
C PHE A 5 11.07 -32.80 -7.64
N LEU A 6 10.20 -33.79 -7.36
CA LEU A 6 9.50 -33.90 -6.08
C LEU A 6 10.43 -34.00 -4.87
N ALA A 7 11.57 -34.68 -5.00
CA ALA A 7 12.56 -34.77 -3.93
C ALA A 7 13.30 -33.43 -3.75
N GLN A 8 13.60 -32.73 -4.85
CA GLN A 8 14.17 -31.39 -4.81
C GLN A 8 13.23 -30.41 -4.11
N ASN A 9 11.93 -30.43 -4.42
CA ASN A 9 10.92 -29.59 -3.76
C ASN A 9 10.85 -29.86 -2.25
N LYS A 10 10.83 -31.13 -1.82
CA LYS A 10 10.82 -31.48 -0.39
C LYS A 10 12.06 -30.99 0.34
N ILE A 11 13.24 -31.15 -0.27
CA ILE A 11 14.51 -30.64 0.28
C ILE A 11 14.47 -29.11 0.36
N PHE A 12 13.94 -28.46 -0.69
CA PHE A 12 13.79 -27.02 -0.76
C PHE A 12 12.93 -26.47 0.40
N PHE A 13 11.73 -27.00 0.60
CA PHE A 13 10.85 -26.57 1.69
C PHE A 13 11.42 -26.90 3.07
N PHE A 14 12.20 -27.98 3.19
CA PHE A 14 12.86 -28.35 4.44
C PHE A 14 14.00 -27.39 4.80
N LEU A 15 14.83 -27.00 3.82
CA LEU A 15 16.00 -26.17 4.03
C LEU A 15 15.77 -24.68 3.76
N PHE A 16 14.53 -24.24 3.51
CA PHE A 16 14.25 -22.88 3.05
C PHE A 16 14.75 -21.81 4.04
N ASP A 17 14.65 -22.08 5.34
CA ASP A 17 15.15 -21.20 6.41
C ASP A 17 16.68 -21.10 6.42
N GLU A 18 17.38 -22.12 5.91
CA GLU A 18 18.85 -22.20 5.86
C GLU A 18 19.42 -21.79 4.50
N GLN A 19 18.61 -21.23 3.60
CA GLN A 19 19.03 -20.91 2.23
C GLN A 19 20.30 -20.06 2.14
N ILE A 20 20.56 -19.17 3.11
CA ILE A 20 21.81 -18.39 3.16
C ILE A 20 23.01 -19.31 3.38
N ASN A 21 22.89 -20.27 4.29
CA ASN A 21 23.94 -21.26 4.56
C ASN A 21 24.14 -22.17 3.34
N ILE A 22 23.05 -22.54 2.64
CA ILE A 22 23.12 -23.35 1.42
C ILE A 22 23.89 -22.63 0.30
N LYS A 23 23.72 -21.30 0.15
CA LYS A 23 24.49 -20.51 -0.82
C LYS A 23 26.01 -20.63 -0.59
N LEU A 24 26.43 -20.78 0.66
CA LEU A 24 27.84 -20.89 1.03
C LEU A 24 28.41 -22.28 0.75
N ILE A 25 27.57 -23.31 0.63
CA ILE A 25 28.01 -24.69 0.41
C ILE A 25 28.33 -24.94 -1.07
N ASN A 26 27.43 -24.56 -1.99
CA ASN A 26 27.59 -24.85 -3.41
C ASN A 26 26.69 -23.98 -4.31
N SER A 27 27.28 -23.32 -5.31
CA SER A 27 26.58 -22.47 -6.28
C SER A 27 25.55 -23.24 -7.12
N LEU A 28 25.82 -24.51 -7.44
CA LEU A 28 24.90 -25.36 -8.21
C LEU A 28 23.63 -25.68 -7.42
N PHE A 29 23.75 -25.84 -6.10
CA PHE A 29 22.59 -26.01 -5.23
C PHE A 29 21.74 -24.75 -5.24
N TYR A 30 22.36 -23.59 -5.02
CA TYR A 30 21.63 -22.32 -5.06
C TYR A 30 20.89 -22.11 -6.39
N TYR A 31 21.55 -22.37 -7.53
CA TYR A 31 20.92 -22.29 -8.84
C TYR A 31 19.68 -23.20 -8.95
N LYS A 32 19.77 -24.47 -8.52
CA LYS A 32 18.63 -25.39 -8.53
C LYS A 32 17.51 -24.99 -7.59
N PHE A 33 17.83 -24.43 -6.43
CA PHE A 33 16.84 -23.87 -5.50
C PHE A 33 16.09 -22.69 -6.14
N SER A 34 16.80 -21.78 -6.81
CA SER A 34 16.19 -20.67 -7.53
C SER A 34 15.30 -21.13 -8.68
N GLU A 35 15.70 -22.19 -9.40
CA GLU A 35 14.92 -22.78 -10.49
C GLU A 35 13.59 -23.40 -9.98
N VAL A 36 13.64 -24.13 -8.86
CA VAL A 36 12.44 -24.66 -8.18
C VAL A 36 11.54 -23.54 -7.69
N LEU A 37 12.11 -22.53 -7.03
CA LEU A 37 11.34 -21.38 -6.52
C LEU A 37 10.65 -20.64 -7.67
N GLU A 38 11.33 -20.38 -8.78
CA GLU A 38 10.74 -19.66 -9.90
C GLU A 38 9.62 -20.47 -10.56
N PHE A 39 9.76 -21.78 -10.67
CA PHE A 39 8.67 -22.65 -11.15
C PHE A 39 7.40 -22.51 -10.30
N GLU A 40 7.54 -22.53 -8.97
CA GLU A 40 6.41 -22.32 -8.06
C GLU A 40 5.84 -20.90 -8.14
N MET A 41 6.69 -19.89 -8.37
CA MET A 41 6.23 -18.50 -8.56
C MET A 41 5.44 -18.33 -9.85
N VAL A 42 5.86 -18.96 -10.95
CA VAL A 42 5.11 -18.96 -12.21
C VAL A 42 3.72 -19.61 -12.04
N ASN A 43 3.62 -20.68 -11.24
CA ASN A 43 2.32 -21.28 -10.92
C ASN A 43 1.41 -20.31 -10.15
N LEU A 44 1.98 -19.56 -9.20
CA LEU A 44 1.28 -18.52 -8.44
C LEU A 44 0.82 -17.37 -9.36
N ASP A 45 1.68 -16.93 -10.28
CA ASP A 45 1.33 -15.89 -11.26
C ASP A 45 0.20 -16.37 -12.20
N ASN A 46 0.25 -17.61 -12.68
CA ASN A 46 -0.81 -18.20 -13.51
C ASN A 46 -2.16 -18.26 -12.77
N LYS A 47 -2.15 -18.60 -11.47
CA LYS A 47 -3.35 -18.57 -10.62
C LYS A 47 -3.88 -17.13 -10.49
N PHE A 48 -3.01 -16.15 -10.32
CA PHE A 48 -3.37 -14.73 -10.28
C PHE A 48 -3.98 -14.28 -11.61
N ILE A 49 -3.30 -14.51 -12.74
CA ILE A 49 -3.72 -14.14 -14.09
C ILE A 49 -5.12 -14.68 -14.36
N LYS A 50 -5.35 -15.98 -14.11
CA LYS A 50 -6.66 -16.59 -14.32
C LYS A 50 -7.77 -15.92 -13.52
N ASN A 51 -7.48 -15.45 -12.30
CA ASN A 51 -8.45 -14.81 -11.42
C ASN A 51 -8.70 -13.34 -11.78
N THR A 52 -7.74 -12.66 -12.40
CA THR A 52 -7.78 -11.20 -12.61
C THR A 52 -7.86 -10.76 -14.08
N MET A 53 -7.75 -11.69 -15.04
CA MET A 53 -7.71 -11.40 -16.48
C MET A 53 -8.87 -10.55 -17.03
N SER A 54 -10.00 -10.48 -16.32
CA SER A 54 -11.15 -9.66 -16.74
C SER A 54 -10.96 -8.16 -16.48
N PHE A 55 -10.05 -7.76 -15.59
CA PHE A 55 -9.85 -6.35 -15.21
C PHE A 55 -8.38 -5.95 -15.04
N LEU A 56 -7.44 -6.91 -14.99
CA LEU A 56 -6.00 -6.65 -14.98
C LEU A 56 -5.31 -7.38 -16.14
N SER A 57 -4.36 -6.69 -16.77
CA SER A 57 -3.43 -7.29 -17.72
C SER A 57 -2.08 -7.51 -17.07
N PHE A 58 -1.72 -8.76 -16.80
CA PHE A 58 -0.40 -9.08 -16.24
C PHE A 58 0.73 -8.60 -17.17
N LYS A 59 1.71 -7.88 -16.63
CA LYS A 59 2.90 -7.43 -17.37
C LYS A 59 4.09 -8.31 -17.04
N ASP A 60 4.47 -8.31 -15.77
CA ASP A 60 5.63 -9.03 -15.27
C ASP A 60 5.52 -9.26 -13.75
N SER A 61 6.45 -10.02 -13.22
CA SER A 61 6.55 -10.27 -11.79
C SER A 61 7.98 -10.61 -11.42
N TYR A 62 8.36 -10.24 -10.20
CA TYR A 62 9.72 -10.45 -9.71
C TYR A 62 9.73 -10.76 -8.21
N VAL A 63 10.80 -11.38 -7.74
CA VAL A 63 10.99 -11.67 -6.33
C VAL A 63 11.72 -10.51 -5.66
N SER A 64 11.16 -10.05 -4.54
CA SER A 64 11.77 -9.03 -3.67
C SER A 64 12.24 -9.66 -2.36
N TYR A 65 13.40 -9.20 -1.89
CA TYR A 65 14.02 -9.65 -0.64
C TYR A 65 14.26 -8.43 0.25
N LYS A 66 13.73 -8.45 1.48
CA LYS A 66 13.90 -7.36 2.44
C LYS A 66 14.26 -7.90 3.81
N THR A 67 15.31 -7.38 4.42
CA THR A 67 15.63 -7.72 5.81
C THR A 67 14.59 -7.12 6.74
N GLN A 68 14.12 -7.90 7.70
CA GLN A 68 13.21 -7.45 8.75
C GLN A 68 13.86 -7.64 10.11
N LYS A 69 13.61 -6.69 11.01
CA LYS A 69 13.95 -6.82 12.42
C LYS A 69 12.65 -6.62 13.19
N PHE A 70 12.31 -7.60 14.04
CA PHE A 70 11.19 -7.49 14.95
C PHE A 70 11.73 -7.79 16.35
N ASN A 71 11.71 -6.79 17.23
CA ASN A 71 12.42 -6.82 18.51
C ASN A 71 13.92 -7.17 18.31
N ASN A 72 14.41 -8.21 18.97
CA ASN A 72 15.79 -8.69 18.87
C ASN A 72 15.99 -9.76 17.79
N ILE A 73 14.94 -10.13 17.06
CA ILE A 73 14.98 -11.16 16.03
C ILE A 73 15.19 -10.50 14.67
N LYS A 74 16.25 -10.89 13.98
CA LYS A 74 16.49 -10.53 12.58
C LYS A 74 16.01 -11.66 11.70
N GLY A 75 15.39 -11.33 10.58
CA GLY A 75 14.98 -12.29 9.57
C GLY A 75 14.84 -11.64 8.21
N ILE A 76 14.24 -12.40 7.29
CA ILE A 76 14.08 -11.98 5.90
C ILE A 76 12.62 -12.12 5.53
N ARG A 77 12.12 -11.12 4.81
CA ARG A 77 10.84 -11.14 4.11
C ARG A 77 11.10 -11.34 2.64
N MET A 78 10.34 -12.24 2.03
CA MET A 78 10.33 -12.44 0.58
C MET A 78 8.93 -12.31 0.05
N ASP A 79 8.81 -11.56 -1.04
CA ASP A 79 7.55 -11.25 -1.68
C ASP A 79 7.66 -11.52 -3.19
N ARG A 80 6.62 -12.11 -3.79
CA ARG A 80 6.42 -12.07 -5.25
C ARG A 80 5.67 -10.79 -5.54
N ILE A 81 6.34 -9.84 -6.20
CA ILE A 81 5.72 -8.59 -6.64
C ILE A 81 5.18 -8.84 -8.03
N ILE A 82 3.86 -8.74 -8.18
CA ILE A 82 3.16 -8.84 -9.45
C ILE A 82 2.85 -7.43 -9.95
N ASN A 83 3.24 -7.15 -11.18
CA ASN A 83 2.88 -5.92 -11.89
C ASN A 83 1.79 -6.24 -12.93
N ALA A 84 0.72 -5.46 -12.92
CA ALA A 84 -0.33 -5.58 -13.91
C ALA A 84 -0.84 -4.21 -14.35
N GLU A 85 -1.36 -4.10 -15.56
CA GLU A 85 -2.07 -2.92 -16.03
C GLU A 85 -3.54 -2.98 -15.63
N LEU A 86 -4.11 -1.87 -15.21
CA LEU A 86 -5.55 -1.75 -15.01
C LEU A 86 -6.26 -1.61 -16.36
N LEU A 87 -7.07 -2.61 -16.73
CA LEU A 87 -7.76 -2.61 -18.02
C LEU A 87 -8.89 -1.58 -18.05
N PRO A 88 -9.22 -1.04 -19.24
CA PRO A 88 -10.41 -0.22 -19.42
C PRO A 88 -11.69 -1.04 -19.26
N ASN A 89 -11.72 -2.31 -19.64
CA ASN A 89 -12.96 -3.08 -19.66
C ASN A 89 -13.41 -3.61 -18.29
N ILE A 90 -13.32 -2.81 -17.23
CA ILE A 90 -13.97 -3.09 -15.94
C ILE A 90 -15.48 -2.89 -16.16
N LYS A 91 -16.08 -3.81 -16.91
CA LYS A 91 -17.52 -3.85 -17.11
C LYS A 91 -18.12 -4.29 -15.79
N SER A 92 -18.81 -3.36 -15.13
CA SER A 92 -19.79 -3.74 -14.15
C SER A 92 -20.78 -4.69 -14.83
N ASN A 93 -20.83 -5.94 -14.39
CA ASN A 93 -22.03 -6.78 -14.58
C ASN A 93 -23.20 -6.28 -13.72
N ILE A 94 -23.19 -5.00 -13.33
CA ILE A 94 -24.34 -4.35 -12.71
C ILE A 94 -25.22 -3.90 -13.85
N ILE A 95 -25.99 -4.86 -14.37
CA ILE A 95 -27.15 -4.59 -15.22
C ILE A 95 -28.16 -3.88 -14.33
N TYR A 96 -28.05 -2.55 -14.23
CA TYR A 96 -29.20 -1.77 -13.83
C TYR A 96 -30.22 -1.91 -14.97
N LEU A 97 -31.22 -2.76 -14.74
CA LEU A 97 -32.48 -2.77 -15.49
C LEU A 97 -33.23 -1.46 -15.23
N PHE A 98 -32.65 -0.34 -15.66
CA PHE A 98 -33.35 0.93 -15.77
C PHE A 98 -33.34 1.32 -17.24
N TYR A 99 -34.52 1.19 -17.82
CA TYR A 99 -34.88 1.73 -19.12
C TYR A 99 -34.47 3.20 -19.21
N TYR A 100 -33.88 3.56 -20.34
CA TYR A 100 -33.42 4.88 -20.79
C TYR A 100 -31.94 5.27 -20.54
N ILE A 101 -31.24 5.34 -21.69
CA ILE A 101 -29.96 5.99 -21.99
C ILE A 101 -28.70 5.13 -21.73
N PHE A 102 -28.28 4.47 -22.80
CA PHE A 102 -26.96 3.88 -23.04
C PHE A 102 -25.87 4.97 -23.04
N TYR A 103 -25.50 5.48 -21.86
CA TYR A 103 -24.15 5.97 -21.65
C TYR A 103 -23.35 4.81 -21.08
N PHE A 104 -22.43 4.24 -21.87
CA PHE A 104 -21.31 3.46 -21.36
C PHE A 104 -20.41 4.38 -20.53
N LEU A 105 -20.89 4.81 -19.37
CA LEU A 105 -20.10 5.55 -18.40
C LEU A 105 -19.25 4.52 -17.67
N PHE A 106 -17.94 4.70 -17.75
CA PHE A 106 -17.02 4.07 -16.83
C PHE A 106 -17.38 4.54 -15.42
N LEU A 107 -18.03 3.68 -14.65
CA LEU A 107 -18.27 3.98 -13.25
C LEU A 107 -16.97 3.70 -12.50
N ASP A 108 -16.47 4.70 -11.77
CA ASP A 108 -15.35 4.54 -10.83
C ASP A 108 -15.69 3.37 -9.88
N GLN A 109 -14.83 2.34 -9.82
CA GLN A 109 -15.07 1.13 -9.04
C GLN A 109 -13.96 0.85 -8.03
N SER A 110 -14.35 0.50 -6.82
CA SER A 110 -13.48 -0.09 -5.83
C SER A 110 -13.37 -1.59 -6.09
N ILE A 111 -12.15 -2.08 -6.30
CA ILE A 111 -11.86 -3.49 -6.56
C ILE A 111 -11.19 -4.09 -5.33
N GLN A 112 -11.76 -5.16 -4.79
CA GLN A 112 -11.17 -5.92 -3.69
C GLN A 112 -10.70 -7.29 -4.18
N LEU A 113 -9.42 -7.59 -3.98
CA LEU A 113 -8.81 -8.89 -4.24
C LEU A 113 -8.59 -9.62 -2.94
N GLN A 114 -8.92 -10.91 -2.91
CA GLN A 114 -8.70 -11.74 -1.73
C GLN A 114 -8.14 -13.10 -2.13
N PHE A 115 -7.21 -13.61 -1.32
CA PHE A 115 -6.80 -15.00 -1.37
C PHE A 115 -6.67 -15.59 0.03
N THR A 116 -6.71 -16.90 0.11
CA THR A 116 -6.45 -17.67 1.33
C THR A 116 -5.24 -18.57 1.16
N TYR A 117 -4.56 -18.90 2.25
CA TYR A 117 -3.35 -19.71 2.25
C TYR A 117 -3.14 -20.42 3.59
N LYS A 118 -2.23 -21.39 3.62
CA LYS A 118 -1.73 -22.10 4.80
C LYS A 118 -0.22 -21.93 4.92
N PHE A 119 0.33 -22.09 6.13
CA PHE A 119 1.79 -22.14 6.29
C PHE A 119 2.30 -23.57 6.05
N SER A 120 3.43 -23.68 5.36
CA SER A 120 4.14 -24.94 5.13
C SER A 120 4.88 -25.44 6.38
N SER A 121 5.00 -24.63 7.44
CA SER A 121 6.00 -24.87 8.49
C SER A 121 5.82 -26.20 9.24
N ASN A 122 6.93 -26.91 9.39
CA ASN A 122 7.06 -28.12 10.21
C ASN A 122 7.22 -27.82 11.71
N PHE A 123 7.57 -26.58 12.07
CA PHE A 123 7.97 -26.22 13.42
C PHE A 123 6.81 -25.86 14.36
N ASN A 124 5.63 -25.54 13.83
CA ASN A 124 4.48 -25.19 14.65
C ASN A 124 3.20 -25.81 14.10
N THR A 125 2.87 -27.01 14.58
CA THR A 125 1.70 -27.80 14.16
C THR A 125 0.39 -27.00 14.22
N ARG A 126 0.26 -26.09 15.19
CA ARG A 126 -0.92 -25.23 15.32
C ARG A 126 -1.13 -24.27 14.15
N LYS A 127 -0.06 -23.83 13.48
CA LYS A 127 -0.13 -22.90 12.34
C LYS A 127 -0.38 -23.59 11.00
N LYS A 128 -0.03 -24.88 10.90
CA LYS A 128 -0.09 -25.64 9.65
C LYS A 128 -1.52 -25.82 9.14
N ASP A 129 -2.46 -26.07 10.05
CA ASP A 129 -3.87 -26.34 9.69
C ASP A 129 -4.73 -25.08 9.64
N GLN A 130 -4.21 -23.93 10.11
CA GLN A 130 -4.94 -22.66 10.08
C GLN A 130 -4.96 -22.07 8.67
N ILE A 131 -6.15 -21.65 8.24
CA ILE A 131 -6.35 -20.92 6.98
C ILE A 131 -6.25 -19.43 7.28
N TYR A 132 -5.32 -18.76 6.63
CA TYR A 132 -5.13 -17.33 6.68
C TYR A 132 -5.76 -16.67 5.45
N SER A 133 -6.09 -15.38 5.57
CA SER A 133 -6.62 -14.61 4.45
C SER A 133 -5.85 -13.32 4.25
N CYS A 134 -5.67 -12.95 2.99
CA CYS A 134 -5.04 -11.71 2.57
C CYS A 134 -6.02 -10.94 1.69
N LYS A 135 -6.16 -9.64 1.92
CA LYS A 135 -7.06 -8.75 1.16
C LYS A 135 -6.29 -7.53 0.67
N TYR A 136 -6.51 -7.16 -0.59
CA TYR A 136 -6.03 -5.93 -1.20
C TYR A 136 -7.24 -5.17 -1.72
N GLN A 137 -7.19 -3.85 -1.69
CA GLN A 137 -8.25 -3.02 -2.24
C GLN A 137 -7.67 -1.75 -2.86
N PHE A 138 -8.19 -1.38 -4.01
CA PHE A 138 -7.77 -0.19 -4.76
C PHE A 138 -8.96 0.37 -5.55
N ASP A 139 -8.88 1.65 -5.87
CA ASP A 139 -9.94 2.38 -6.56
C ASP A 139 -9.56 2.54 -8.04
N ALA A 140 -10.31 1.93 -8.94
CA ALA A 140 -10.20 2.12 -10.38
C ALA A 140 -10.95 3.38 -10.80
N ILE A 141 -10.22 4.37 -11.31
CA ILE A 141 -10.78 5.66 -11.74
C ILE A 141 -10.49 5.96 -13.20
N GLU A 142 -11.30 6.83 -13.79
CA GLU A 142 -11.11 7.31 -15.16
C GLU A 142 -9.78 8.08 -15.35
N THR A 143 -9.22 8.01 -16.55
CA THR A 143 -7.94 8.64 -16.93
C THR A 143 -7.92 10.17 -16.72
N ASN A 144 -9.07 10.81 -16.90
CA ASN A 144 -9.19 12.28 -16.91
C ASN A 144 -9.42 12.87 -15.51
N LYS A 145 -9.66 12.04 -14.48
CA LYS A 145 -9.91 12.52 -13.12
C LYS A 145 -8.60 12.76 -12.39
N ASN A 146 -8.55 13.84 -11.61
CA ASN A 146 -7.43 14.09 -10.69
C ASN A 146 -7.57 13.18 -9.46
N ARG A 147 -6.45 12.65 -8.99
CA ARG A 147 -6.40 11.83 -7.78
C ARG A 147 -6.18 12.70 -6.55
N ILE A 148 -6.66 12.19 -5.43
CA ILE A 148 -6.29 12.69 -4.11
C ILE A 148 -5.58 11.53 -3.43
N ILE A 149 -4.34 11.76 -3.03
CA ILE A 149 -3.55 10.80 -2.27
C ILE A 149 -3.11 11.48 -0.99
N TRP A 150 -3.29 10.81 0.16
CA TRP A 150 -2.78 11.32 1.42
C TRP A 150 -1.65 10.47 2.00
N ALA A 151 -0.79 11.15 2.76
CA ALA A 151 0.21 10.53 3.60
C ALA A 151 0.28 11.22 4.97
N PHE A 152 0.66 10.47 6.00
CA PHE A 152 0.76 10.94 7.37
C PHE A 152 2.11 10.53 7.98
N LYS A 153 2.78 11.48 8.63
CA LYS A 153 4.01 11.26 9.37
C LYS A 153 3.88 11.78 10.79
N GLU A 154 4.23 10.96 11.75
CA GLU A 154 4.28 11.35 13.15
C GLU A 154 5.71 11.68 13.58
N GLU A 155 5.94 12.89 14.08
CA GLU A 155 7.25 13.33 14.62
C GLU A 155 7.24 13.58 16.14
N CYS A 156 6.07 13.52 16.79
CA CYS A 156 5.92 13.74 18.22
C CYS A 156 6.57 12.63 19.06
N LYS A 157 7.45 13.00 20.00
CA LYS A 157 7.98 12.06 21.01
C LYS A 157 6.95 11.74 22.10
N VAL A 158 6.14 12.73 22.50
CA VAL A 158 5.17 12.64 23.60
C VAL A 158 3.92 11.83 23.23
N PHE A 159 3.58 11.73 21.95
CA PHE A 159 2.44 10.91 21.50
C PHE A 159 2.60 9.43 21.87
N ASN A 160 3.82 8.92 21.95
CA ASN A 160 4.09 7.57 22.44
C ASN A 160 3.64 7.33 23.88
N ILE A 161 3.58 8.38 24.71
CA ILE A 161 3.14 8.35 26.10
C ILE A 161 1.62 8.58 26.18
N ILE A 162 1.09 9.53 25.41
CA ILE A 162 -0.35 9.87 25.40
C ILE A 162 -1.19 8.74 24.79
N SER A 163 -0.69 8.06 23.77
CA SER A 163 -1.33 6.89 23.14
C SER A 163 -1.56 5.72 24.09
N GLU A 164 -0.87 5.64 25.22
CA GLU A 164 -1.15 4.62 26.23
C GLU A 164 -2.36 4.97 27.10
N LYS A 165 -2.69 6.26 27.21
CA LYS A 165 -3.79 6.79 28.03
C LYS A 165 -5.12 6.91 27.28
N PHE A 166 -5.10 7.20 25.98
CA PHE A 166 -6.33 7.36 25.18
C PHE A 166 -6.62 6.14 24.31
N TYR A 167 -7.83 5.58 24.43
CA TYR A 167 -8.20 4.33 23.76
C TYR A 167 -8.07 4.37 22.23
N ILE A 168 -8.47 5.48 21.59
CA ILE A 168 -8.38 5.66 20.13
C ILE A 168 -6.91 5.71 19.71
N LEU A 169 -6.08 6.49 20.41
CA LEU A 169 -4.65 6.57 20.14
C LEU A 169 -3.92 5.25 20.42
N LYS A 170 -4.40 4.46 21.39
CA LYS A 170 -3.92 3.10 21.68
C LYS A 170 -4.25 2.12 20.54
N GLN A 171 -5.42 2.25 19.94
CA GLN A 171 -5.84 1.48 18.76
C GLN A 171 -4.97 1.85 17.55
N ILE A 172 -4.73 3.14 17.32
CA ILE A 172 -3.82 3.66 16.28
C ILE A 172 -2.40 3.11 16.51
N LYS A 173 -1.85 3.20 17.73
CA LYS A 173 -0.53 2.64 18.06
C LYS A 173 -0.44 1.13 17.84
N LYS A 174 -1.48 0.37 18.21
CA LYS A 174 -1.57 -1.08 17.96
C LYS A 174 -1.69 -1.42 16.47
N LYS A 175 -2.42 -0.62 15.70
CA LYS A 175 -2.59 -0.77 14.25
C LYS A 175 -1.26 -0.56 13.50
N HIS A 176 -0.46 0.41 13.93
CA HIS A 176 0.74 0.84 13.20
C HIS A 176 2.05 0.18 13.62
N ASN A 177 2.06 -0.71 14.62
CA ASN A 177 3.25 -1.45 15.04
C ASN A 177 4.48 -0.52 15.21
N TYR A 178 4.30 0.55 16.00
CA TYR A 178 5.30 1.61 16.21
C TYR A 178 6.59 1.06 16.84
N ASP A 179 7.49 0.57 15.99
CA ASP A 179 8.93 0.64 16.26
C ASP A 179 9.36 2.10 16.12
N GLN A 180 10.45 2.48 16.80
CA GLN A 180 11.02 3.84 16.93
C GLN A 180 11.40 4.56 15.60
N GLN A 181 10.95 4.06 14.45
CA GLN A 181 11.21 4.63 13.15
C GLN A 181 10.09 5.61 12.79
N LYS A 182 10.46 6.85 12.46
CA LYS A 182 9.63 7.94 11.93
C LYS A 182 9.06 7.60 10.55
N GLN A 183 8.30 6.52 10.44
CA GLN A 183 7.76 6.04 9.19
C GLN A 183 6.55 6.86 8.78
N THR A 184 6.32 6.91 7.47
CA THR A 184 5.22 7.65 6.87
C THR A 184 4.20 6.67 6.35
N PHE A 185 2.97 6.87 6.78
CA PHE A 185 1.81 6.12 6.37
C PHE A 185 1.24 6.77 5.12
N VAL A 186 0.75 5.95 4.19
CA VAL A 186 0.09 6.43 2.97
C VAL A 186 -1.25 5.73 2.88
N GLN A 187 -2.21 6.40 2.27
CA GLN A 187 -3.56 5.93 2.01
C GLN A 187 -3.63 4.44 1.66
N ALA A 188 -4.47 3.68 2.38
CA ALA A 188 -4.57 2.23 2.23
C ALA A 188 -5.20 1.85 0.89
N ILE A 189 -6.34 2.45 0.54
CA ILE A 189 -7.00 2.24 -0.75
C ILE A 189 -6.54 3.34 -1.71
N THR A 190 -5.61 2.99 -2.60
CA THR A 190 -5.02 3.95 -3.54
C THR A 190 -5.88 4.08 -4.81
N PRO A 191 -6.15 5.31 -5.30
CA PRO A 191 -6.76 5.51 -6.61
C PRO A 191 -5.77 5.27 -7.75
N ILE A 192 -6.16 4.43 -8.70
CA ILE A 192 -5.38 3.97 -9.84
C ILE A 192 -6.15 4.30 -11.11
N LYS A 193 -5.53 5.01 -12.04
CA LYS A 193 -6.20 5.32 -13.31
C LYS A 193 -6.18 4.10 -14.22
N VAL A 194 -7.21 3.95 -15.04
CA VAL A 194 -7.19 2.99 -16.14
C VAL A 194 -5.93 3.20 -17.00
N GLY A 195 -5.24 2.10 -17.34
CA GLY A 195 -3.95 2.11 -18.05
C GLY A 195 -2.72 2.27 -17.14
N ASP A 196 -2.89 2.55 -15.84
CA ASP A 196 -1.78 2.54 -14.88
C ASP A 196 -1.37 1.12 -14.48
N ASN A 197 -0.14 1.02 -14.00
CA ASN A 197 0.39 -0.22 -13.46
C ASN A 197 0.06 -0.32 -11.97
N ILE A 198 -0.55 -1.43 -11.57
CA ILE A 198 -0.74 -1.84 -10.20
C ILE A 198 0.37 -2.81 -9.79
N GLN A 199 0.91 -2.63 -8.58
CA GLN A 199 1.82 -3.58 -7.96
C GLN A 199 1.17 -4.26 -6.76
N ILE A 200 1.17 -5.59 -6.76
CA ILE A 200 0.63 -6.42 -5.68
C ILE A 200 1.77 -7.26 -5.12
N ALA A 201 2.09 -7.06 -3.85
CA ALA A 201 3.14 -7.82 -3.17
C ALA A 201 2.54 -9.01 -2.41
N ILE A 202 2.79 -10.23 -2.90
CA ILE A 202 2.38 -11.47 -2.25
C ILE A 202 3.54 -11.97 -1.39
N ASN A 203 3.42 -11.75 -0.09
CA ASN A 203 4.39 -12.28 0.86
C ASN A 203 4.28 -13.79 0.93
N TYR A 204 5.34 -14.53 0.59
CA TYR A 204 5.37 -15.99 0.68
C TYR A 204 6.35 -16.52 1.74
N TYR A 205 7.19 -15.64 2.28
CA TYR A 205 8.10 -15.97 3.37
C TYR A 205 8.35 -14.77 4.28
N ASN A 206 8.34 -14.99 5.58
CA ASN A 206 8.68 -14.00 6.62
C ASN A 206 9.08 -14.70 7.93
N LEU A 207 9.27 -13.92 9.01
CA LEU A 207 9.55 -14.44 10.37
C LEU A 207 8.49 -15.40 10.93
N GLY A 208 7.28 -15.42 10.36
CA GLY A 208 6.20 -16.34 10.68
C GLY A 208 6.33 -17.70 10.00
N GLY A 209 7.22 -17.85 9.02
CA GLY A 209 7.48 -19.06 8.25
C GLY A 209 7.13 -18.93 6.77
N MET A 210 7.29 -20.03 6.04
CA MET A 210 6.96 -20.12 4.62
C MET A 210 5.49 -20.46 4.39
N ILE A 211 4.87 -19.80 3.41
CA ILE A 211 3.54 -20.15 2.91
C ILE A 211 3.64 -21.40 2.03
N ASP A 212 2.68 -22.31 2.18
CA ASP A 212 2.45 -23.36 1.21
C ASP A 212 1.83 -22.75 -0.05
N LEU A 213 2.64 -22.62 -1.11
CA LEU A 213 2.25 -21.95 -2.36
C LEU A 213 1.11 -22.68 -3.09
N ASP A 214 1.00 -23.99 -2.92
CA ASP A 214 -0.09 -24.78 -3.50
C ASP A 214 -1.41 -24.49 -2.81
N SER A 215 -1.39 -24.17 -1.52
CA SER A 215 -2.56 -23.81 -0.73
C SER A 215 -3.15 -22.43 -1.06
N ILE A 216 -2.46 -21.62 -1.87
CA ILE A 216 -2.96 -20.31 -2.27
C ILE A 216 -4.15 -20.47 -3.20
N THR A 217 -5.31 -20.02 -2.72
CA THR A 217 -6.57 -20.01 -3.47
C THR A 217 -7.12 -18.60 -3.54
N TRP A 218 -7.20 -18.05 -4.75
CA TRP A 218 -7.82 -16.76 -5.02
C TRP A 218 -9.34 -16.87 -4.92
N LYS A 219 -9.96 -15.84 -4.36
CA LYS A 219 -11.41 -15.66 -4.39
C LYS A 219 -11.79 -14.75 -5.55
N GLU A 220 -13.04 -14.85 -5.96
CA GLU A 220 -13.59 -13.93 -6.95
C GLU A 220 -13.44 -12.47 -6.48
N PRO A 221 -13.04 -11.57 -7.39
CA PRO A 221 -12.91 -10.15 -7.09
C PRO A 221 -14.27 -9.54 -6.72
N ILE A 222 -14.28 -8.64 -5.74
CA ILE A 222 -15.48 -7.92 -5.34
C ILE A 222 -15.39 -6.50 -5.90
N PHE A 223 -16.42 -6.09 -6.65
CA PHE A 223 -16.54 -4.75 -7.23
C PHE A 223 -17.59 -3.96 -6.45
N GLN A 224 -17.23 -2.74 -6.06
CA GLN A 224 -18.09 -1.84 -5.30
C GLN A 224 -18.02 -0.43 -5.88
N HIS A 225 -19.04 0.38 -5.64
CA HIS A 225 -19.02 1.79 -6.01
C HIS A 225 -18.03 2.56 -5.10
N ILE A 226 -17.23 3.46 -5.68
CA ILE A 226 -16.31 4.30 -4.91
C ILE A 226 -17.13 5.35 -4.13
N PRO A 227 -17.09 5.37 -2.78
CA PRO A 227 -17.78 6.41 -2.02
C PRO A 227 -17.20 7.79 -2.36
N LYS A 228 -18.05 8.82 -2.42
CA LYS A 228 -17.56 10.20 -2.61
C LYS A 228 -16.80 10.64 -1.37
N ILE A 229 -15.52 10.97 -1.55
CA ILE A 229 -14.68 11.50 -0.47
C ILE A 229 -14.25 12.91 -0.84
N PRO A 230 -14.74 13.93 -0.13
CA PRO A 230 -14.33 15.30 -0.36
C PRO A 230 -12.89 15.53 0.11
N ILE A 231 -12.22 16.52 -0.48
CA ILE A 231 -10.92 17.02 -0.01
C ILE A 231 -11.05 17.58 1.41
N ASP A 232 -12.18 18.26 1.64
CA ASP A 232 -12.58 18.82 2.92
C ASP A 232 -13.59 17.90 3.58
N ILE A 233 -13.08 17.13 4.54
CA ILE A 233 -13.87 16.20 5.35
C ILE A 233 -14.59 17.00 6.43
N ASP A 234 -15.90 16.89 6.46
CA ASP A 234 -16.71 17.40 7.56
C ASP A 234 -16.58 16.44 8.75
N SER A 235 -16.05 16.94 9.86
CA SER A 235 -15.86 16.16 11.09
C SER A 235 -17.18 15.65 11.67
N SER A 236 -18.30 16.33 11.43
CA SER A 236 -19.62 15.89 11.88
C SER A 236 -20.13 14.66 11.12
N LEU A 237 -19.66 14.46 9.88
CA LEU A 237 -20.06 13.37 8.99
C LEU A 237 -18.99 12.28 8.88
N ILE A 238 -17.94 12.32 9.71
CA ILE A 238 -16.76 11.48 9.52
C ILE A 238 -17.06 9.97 9.56
N HIS A 239 -18.07 9.58 10.35
CA HIS A 239 -18.56 8.21 10.48
C HIS A 239 -19.26 7.67 9.23
N LEU A 240 -19.55 8.53 8.25
CA LEU A 240 -20.14 8.16 6.96
C LEU A 240 -19.08 7.86 5.89
N TYR A 241 -17.82 8.20 6.13
CA TYR A 241 -16.72 7.94 5.19
C TYR A 241 -16.02 6.62 5.49
N ASP A 242 -15.47 5.99 4.45
CA ASP A 242 -14.65 4.78 4.60
C ASP A 242 -13.30 5.12 5.26
N GLU A 243 -13.05 4.53 6.43
CA GLU A 243 -11.82 4.71 7.21
C GLU A 243 -10.54 4.38 6.44
N ASN A 244 -10.61 3.51 5.43
CA ASN A 244 -9.43 3.12 4.65
C ASN A 244 -9.05 4.14 3.55
N ARG A 245 -9.90 5.14 3.35
CA ARG A 245 -9.70 6.20 2.34
C ARG A 245 -9.50 7.59 2.96
N ILE A 246 -9.82 7.79 4.22
CA ILE A 246 -9.52 9.02 4.96
C ILE A 246 -8.32 8.82 5.88
N CYS A 247 -7.59 9.90 6.18
CA CYS A 247 -6.50 9.83 7.15
C CYS A 247 -7.08 9.68 8.56
N GLU A 248 -6.53 8.78 9.38
CA GLU A 248 -7.01 8.55 10.76
C GLU A 248 -6.93 9.81 11.64
N ILE A 249 -6.02 10.74 11.33
CA ILE A 249 -5.90 12.05 12.00
C ILE A 249 -7.17 12.90 11.86
N GLU A 250 -7.91 12.74 10.76
CA GLU A 250 -9.17 13.45 10.55
C GLU A 250 -10.23 13.04 11.59
N GLN A 251 -10.14 11.84 12.16
CA GLN A 251 -11.03 11.38 13.24
C GLN A 251 -10.68 11.96 14.61
N ILE A 252 -9.44 12.43 14.78
CA ILE A 252 -8.94 12.95 16.05
C ILE A 252 -9.31 14.43 16.20
N TYR A 253 -9.18 15.20 15.12
CA TYR A 253 -9.39 16.65 15.14
C TYR A 253 -10.72 17.01 14.51
N SER A 254 -11.59 17.64 15.29
CA SER A 254 -12.91 18.08 14.83
C SER A 254 -12.91 19.43 14.10
N GLY A 255 -11.80 20.19 14.17
CA GLY A 255 -11.72 21.52 13.57
C GLY A 255 -10.32 21.86 13.07
N TRP A 256 -10.17 21.95 11.75
CA TRP A 256 -8.97 22.45 11.10
C TRP A 256 -9.05 23.97 10.92
N ILE A 257 -8.03 24.68 11.38
CA ILE A 257 -7.96 26.14 11.27
C ILE A 257 -6.88 26.50 10.24
N LEU A 258 -7.15 27.49 9.39
CA LEU A 258 -6.15 27.98 8.44
C LEU A 258 -4.92 28.51 9.17
N TYR A 259 -3.73 28.08 8.73
CA TYR A 259 -2.46 28.48 9.35
C TYR A 259 -2.26 30.00 9.39
N ASN A 260 -2.77 30.71 8.37
CA ASN A 260 -2.70 32.16 8.28
C ASN A 260 -3.35 32.89 9.46
N TYR A 261 -4.29 32.27 10.20
CA TYR A 261 -4.88 32.89 11.38
C TYR A 261 -3.93 32.93 12.58
N PHE A 262 -2.90 32.08 12.63
CA PHE A 262 -1.97 32.01 13.76
C PHE A 262 -0.71 32.87 13.58
N HIS A 263 -0.27 33.12 12.34
CA HIS A 263 0.97 33.84 12.06
C HIS A 263 0.73 35.04 11.13
N ASN A 264 0.45 36.21 11.72
CA ASN A 264 0.31 37.46 10.96
C ASN A 264 1.66 38.05 10.47
N ASN A 265 2.81 37.70 11.06
CA ASN A 265 4.05 38.47 10.83
C ASN A 265 5.29 37.66 10.36
N GLN A 266 5.25 36.33 10.29
CA GLN A 266 6.34 35.52 9.73
C GLN A 266 5.76 34.32 8.99
N LYS A 267 5.47 34.48 7.69
CA LYS A 267 5.11 33.34 6.83
C LYS A 267 6.34 32.47 6.67
N CYS A 268 6.42 31.36 7.39
CA CYS A 268 7.38 30.32 7.07
C CYS A 268 7.09 29.90 5.61
N ARG A 269 8.09 30.01 4.72
CA ARG A 269 7.92 29.61 3.31
C ARG A 269 7.73 28.11 3.28
N LEU A 270 6.51 27.60 3.17
CA LEU A 270 6.25 26.16 3.12
C LEU A 270 6.33 25.58 1.69
N ASP A 271 6.75 26.41 0.72
CA ASP A 271 6.78 26.10 -0.72
C ASP A 271 8.11 25.42 -1.16
N PHE A 272 8.72 24.64 -0.28
CA PHE A 272 10.06 24.07 -0.50
C PHE A 272 10.13 23.01 -1.62
N PHE A 273 8.99 22.61 -2.18
CA PHE A 273 8.87 21.57 -3.20
C PHE A 273 8.51 22.12 -4.59
N GLU A 274 8.51 23.44 -4.74
CA GLU A 274 8.45 24.03 -6.07
C GLU A 274 9.73 23.69 -6.88
N PRO A 275 9.60 23.48 -8.20
CA PRO A 275 8.40 23.69 -9.01
C PRO A 275 7.45 22.49 -9.12
N GLN A 276 7.80 21.31 -8.59
CA GLN A 276 7.04 20.07 -8.82
C GLN A 276 5.70 20.04 -8.06
N LEU A 277 5.72 20.44 -6.78
CA LEU A 277 4.53 20.54 -5.93
C LEU A 277 4.32 21.99 -5.50
N THR A 278 3.16 22.54 -5.84
CA THR A 278 2.74 23.85 -5.35
C THR A 278 1.84 23.67 -4.14
N LEU A 279 2.21 24.27 -3.01
CA LEU A 279 1.37 24.31 -1.82
C LEU A 279 0.14 25.17 -2.10
N LYS A 280 -1.05 24.62 -1.87
CA LYS A 280 -2.32 25.31 -2.01
C LYS A 280 -2.81 25.86 -0.69
N GLU A 281 -2.67 25.06 0.36
CA GLU A 281 -3.27 25.37 1.64
C GLU A 281 -2.52 24.69 2.77
N THR A 282 -2.49 25.35 3.93
CA THR A 282 -2.02 24.76 5.18
C THR A 282 -3.07 25.00 6.25
N ARG A 283 -3.49 23.91 6.89
CA ARG A 283 -4.36 23.96 8.08
C ARG A 283 -3.64 23.33 9.26
N CYS A 284 -3.99 23.78 10.46
CA CYS A 284 -3.45 23.25 11.70
C CYS A 284 -4.59 22.91 12.66
N ALA A 285 -4.34 21.94 13.53
CA ALA A 285 -5.22 21.54 14.62
C ALA A 285 -4.41 21.07 15.83
N GLY A 286 -5.02 21.14 17.02
CA GLY A 286 -4.41 20.76 18.29
C GLY A 286 -3.83 21.93 19.09
N VAL A 287 -3.73 21.74 20.41
CA VAL A 287 -3.23 22.75 21.37
C VAL A 287 -1.82 22.40 21.82
N ASP A 288 -1.63 21.24 22.46
CA ASP A 288 -0.30 20.82 22.96
C ASP A 288 0.53 20.10 21.87
N VAL A 289 -0.14 19.37 20.98
CA VAL A 289 0.45 18.74 19.81
C VAL A 289 -0.15 19.41 18.58
N ILE A 290 0.68 20.13 17.82
CA ILE A 290 0.27 20.81 16.60
C ILE A 290 0.36 19.82 15.45
N THR A 291 -0.78 19.49 14.87
CA THR A 291 -0.86 18.72 13.64
C THR A 291 -1.15 19.65 12.48
N SER A 292 -0.36 19.53 11.41
CA SER A 292 -0.49 20.32 10.20
C SER A 292 -0.98 19.45 9.05
N LYS A 293 -1.97 19.93 8.30
CA LYS A 293 -2.48 19.41 7.04
C LYS A 293 -2.00 20.32 5.91
N LEU A 294 -1.10 19.81 5.09
CA LEU A 294 -0.54 20.50 3.92
C LEU A 294 -1.19 19.95 2.66
N ILE A 295 -1.81 20.82 1.86
CA ILE A 295 -2.47 20.43 0.61
C ILE A 295 -1.60 20.91 -0.55
N PHE A 296 -1.01 19.97 -1.28
CA PHE A 296 -0.19 20.24 -2.46
C PHE A 296 -0.95 19.87 -3.74
N GLN A 297 -0.66 20.59 -4.82
CA GLN A 297 -1.06 20.22 -6.18
C GLN A 297 0.20 19.96 -7.03
N ALA A 298 0.24 18.83 -7.72
CA ALA A 298 1.30 18.51 -8.67
C ALA A 298 1.21 19.41 -9.91
N LYS A 299 2.33 20.05 -10.28
CA LYS A 299 2.38 21.06 -11.35
C LYS A 299 3.36 20.73 -12.45
N ASN A 300 4.59 20.39 -12.10
CA ASN A 300 5.65 20.14 -13.07
C ASN A 300 6.20 18.73 -12.92
N PRO A 301 6.48 18.03 -14.04
CA PRO A 301 7.05 16.69 -13.99
C PRO A 301 8.48 16.74 -13.41
N GLY A 302 8.86 15.66 -12.73
CA GLY A 302 10.18 15.52 -12.12
C GLY A 302 10.12 14.87 -10.74
N VAL A 303 11.30 14.56 -10.21
CA VAL A 303 11.45 14.07 -8.83
C VAL A 303 11.33 15.26 -7.88
N VAL A 304 10.53 15.11 -6.82
CA VAL A 304 10.40 16.13 -5.77
C VAL A 304 11.62 16.05 -4.87
N SER A 305 12.54 17.00 -4.99
CA SER A 305 13.77 17.02 -4.20
C SER A 305 13.47 17.06 -2.70
N LYS A 306 14.23 16.29 -1.91
CA LYS A 306 14.11 16.22 -0.44
C LYS A 306 12.76 15.73 0.08
N SER A 307 11.90 15.13 -0.76
CA SER A 307 10.62 14.59 -0.30
C SER A 307 10.82 13.50 0.76
N TYR A 308 11.85 12.65 0.62
CA TYR A 308 12.12 11.61 1.62
C TYR A 308 12.57 12.19 2.97
N GLU A 309 13.43 13.21 2.97
CA GLU A 309 13.91 13.84 4.20
C GLU A 309 12.76 14.49 4.99
N ASN A 310 11.87 15.18 4.27
CA ASN A 310 10.77 15.93 4.88
C ASN A 310 9.55 15.04 5.15
N PHE A 311 9.11 14.28 4.14
CA PHE A 311 7.89 13.47 4.19
C PHE A 311 8.13 12.00 4.50
N GLY A 312 9.35 11.50 4.55
CA GLY A 312 9.61 10.06 4.73
C GLY A 312 9.29 9.18 3.52
N ILE A 313 8.91 9.78 2.38
CA ILE A 313 8.55 9.11 1.13
C ILE A 313 9.15 9.84 -0.08
N ASN A 314 9.55 9.07 -1.10
CA ASN A 314 9.91 9.62 -2.39
C ASN A 314 8.65 10.03 -3.15
N ILE A 315 8.66 11.19 -3.80
CA ILE A 315 7.56 11.63 -4.64
C ILE A 315 8.11 11.97 -6.03
N LYS A 316 7.43 11.47 -7.05
CA LYS A 316 7.73 11.79 -8.45
C LYS A 316 6.45 12.29 -9.12
N VAL A 317 6.55 13.44 -9.78
CA VAL A 317 5.47 13.97 -10.62
C VAL A 317 5.74 13.53 -12.05
N LEU A 318 4.75 12.92 -12.66
CA LEU A 318 4.75 12.40 -14.01
C LEU A 318 3.92 13.31 -14.92
N ASP A 319 4.22 13.25 -16.21
CA ASP A 319 3.36 13.86 -17.22
C ASP A 319 2.03 13.10 -17.34
N ASN A 320 1.00 13.77 -17.86
CA ASN A 320 -0.34 13.18 -17.98
C ASN A 320 -0.40 11.93 -18.86
N LYS A 321 0.56 11.76 -19.77
CA LYS A 321 0.63 10.63 -20.71
C LYS A 321 1.43 9.44 -20.19
N GLN A 322 2.19 9.60 -19.11
CA GLN A 322 3.03 8.54 -18.57
C GLN A 322 2.19 7.61 -17.69
N GLU A 323 2.46 6.31 -17.76
CA GLU A 323 1.89 5.31 -16.85
C GLU A 323 2.45 5.51 -15.44
N ALA A 324 1.57 5.57 -14.43
CA ALA A 324 1.99 5.60 -13.04
C ALA A 324 2.06 4.16 -12.48
N ILE A 325 2.99 3.93 -11.58
CA ILE A 325 3.08 2.70 -10.79
C ILE A 325 2.43 2.95 -9.44
N CYS A 326 1.39 2.19 -9.13
CA CYS A 326 0.60 2.31 -7.91
C CYS A 326 0.64 1.00 -7.12
N GLN A 327 1.07 1.04 -5.87
CA GLN A 327 1.06 -0.14 -5.02
C GLN A 327 -0.34 -0.39 -4.45
N ALA A 328 -0.91 -1.57 -4.70
CA ALA A 328 -2.07 -2.05 -3.95
C ALA A 328 -1.61 -2.55 -2.58
N ARG A 329 -2.09 -1.90 -1.53
CA ARG A 329 -1.71 -2.24 -0.16
C ARG A 329 -2.61 -3.33 0.40
N LYS A 330 -2.02 -4.18 1.23
CA LYS A 330 -2.77 -5.18 2.00
C LYS A 330 -3.62 -4.47 3.06
N LEU A 331 -4.93 -4.71 3.06
CA LEU A 331 -5.84 -4.17 4.08
C LEU A 331 -5.45 -4.67 5.47
N GLY A 332 -5.44 -3.76 6.43
CA GLY A 332 -5.01 -4.03 7.80
C GLY A 332 -3.49 -4.05 8.01
N LEU A 333 -2.68 -3.85 6.96
CA LEU A 333 -1.27 -3.52 7.08
C LEU A 333 -1.03 -2.09 6.58
N PHE A 334 -0.46 -1.26 7.44
CA PHE A 334 -0.17 0.15 7.11
C PHE A 334 1.22 0.34 6.49
N GLN A 335 2.08 -0.68 6.62
CA GLN A 335 3.43 -0.68 6.10
C GLN A 335 3.55 -1.67 4.94
N ASP A 336 3.96 -1.18 3.78
CA ASP A 336 4.27 -2.03 2.63
C ASP A 336 5.59 -1.64 1.95
N LEU A 337 5.97 -2.39 0.92
CA LEU A 337 7.34 -2.44 0.40
C LEU A 337 7.88 -1.14 -0.23
N GLN A 338 7.05 -0.32 -0.89
CA GLN A 338 7.49 0.86 -1.61
C GLN A 338 7.28 2.18 -0.85
N ASN A 339 8.35 2.98 -0.85
CA ASN A 339 8.38 4.34 -0.32
C ASN A 339 8.43 5.35 -1.47
N GLU A 340 7.65 5.14 -2.54
CA GLU A 340 7.52 6.10 -3.65
C GLU A 340 6.04 6.31 -4.01
N ILE A 341 5.64 7.57 -4.17
CA ILE A 341 4.34 7.96 -4.71
C ILE A 341 4.55 8.64 -6.06
N GLN A 342 3.86 8.14 -7.08
CA GLN A 342 3.84 8.74 -8.42
C GLN A 342 2.54 9.51 -8.63
N LEU A 343 2.66 10.84 -8.76
CA LEU A 343 1.56 11.77 -9.00
C LEU A 343 1.58 12.20 -10.47
N ARG A 344 0.43 12.55 -11.05
CA ARG A 344 0.36 13.26 -12.34
C ARG A 344 0.12 14.74 -12.14
N ILE A 345 0.43 15.55 -13.15
CA ILE A 345 0.08 16.97 -13.16
C ILE A 345 -1.42 17.13 -12.90
N GLY A 346 -1.78 17.94 -11.90
CA GLY A 346 -3.16 18.16 -11.47
C GLY A 346 -3.61 17.32 -10.27
N ASP A 347 -2.95 16.20 -9.97
CA ASP A 347 -3.24 15.39 -8.78
C ASP A 347 -2.97 16.21 -7.49
N TYR A 348 -3.73 15.90 -6.45
CA TYR A 348 -3.60 16.48 -5.12
C TYR A 348 -2.89 15.51 -4.18
N PHE A 349 -1.93 16.05 -3.43
CA PHE A 349 -1.22 15.33 -2.37
C PHE A 349 -1.47 16.02 -1.04
N ILE A 350 -2.11 15.32 -0.12
CA ILE A 350 -2.42 15.82 1.22
C ILE A 350 -1.46 15.19 2.22
N PHE A 351 -0.63 16.01 2.86
CA PHE A 351 0.34 15.53 3.85
C PHE A 351 -0.05 15.99 5.25
N TYR A 352 -0.17 15.03 6.15
CA TYR A 352 -0.43 15.26 7.56
C TYR A 352 0.87 15.08 8.34
N ILE A 353 1.18 16.03 9.22
CA ILE A 353 2.35 15.94 10.09
C ILE A 353 2.02 16.42 11.49
N SER A 354 2.25 15.56 12.48
CA SER A 354 2.10 15.91 13.90
C SER A 354 3.47 16.23 14.49
N LYS A 355 3.60 17.43 15.05
CA LYS A 355 4.79 17.91 15.77
C LYS A 355 4.38 18.38 17.18
N GLY A 356 5.19 18.01 18.16
CA GLY A 356 5.00 18.34 19.57
C GLY A 356 6.30 18.07 20.30
N GLU A 357 6.70 19.00 21.16
CA GLU A 357 7.91 18.91 21.99
C GLU A 357 7.73 17.90 23.12
#